data_AF-F8NM92-F1
#
_entry.id   AF-F8NM92-F1
#
_cell.length_a   1.000
_cell.length_b   1.000
_cell.length_c   1.000
_cell.angle_alpha   90.00
_cell.angle_beta   90.00
_cell.angle_gamma   90.00
#
_symmetry.space_group_name_H-M   'P 1'
#
loop_
_entity.id
_entity.type
_entity.pdbx_description
1 polymer ?
#
loop_
_entity_poly.entity_id
_entity_poly.type
_entity_poly.pdbx_seq_one_letter_code
_entity_poly.pdbx_strand_id
1 'polypeptide(L)'
;MFRTFVTAAMLSDKCINDNSFSAKSWNKLTSISMASLNEAEIFALQKLDWNTQISSHEWVAWLWDLRQYHIVATRHEAAEEITRVAANNVGQLLDRLLLTARIHGSGESAVLITRSPDNVHMSSPAAEPSPSMLPQPAEWCPEADPIFHKQQRTIGVAPGAYRAQSFPKTTTTAL
;
A
#
# COMPACT_ATOMS: atom_id res chain seq x y z
N MET A 1 13.33 8.94 2.12
CA MET A 1 12.02 8.36 2.47
C MET A 1 11.62 7.19 1.55
N PHE A 2 11.54 7.36 0.23
CA PHE A 2 11.08 6.29 -0.67
C PHE A 2 11.86 4.97 -0.57
N ARG A 3 13.20 5.02 -0.56
CA ARG A 3 14.04 3.80 -0.42
C ARG A 3 13.75 3.03 0.87
N THR A 4 13.60 3.73 1.99
CA THR A 4 13.30 3.14 3.30
C THR A 4 11.92 2.46 3.28
N PHE A 5 10.92 3.11 2.67
CA PHE A 5 9.60 2.54 2.48
C PHE A 5 9.65 1.26 1.63
N VAL A 6 10.37 1.29 0.50
CA VAL A 6 10.55 0.11 -0.36
C VAL A 6 11.21 -1.04 0.40
N THR A 7 12.27 -0.76 1.15
CA THR A 7 12.94 -1.79 1.97
C THR A 7 12.02 -2.39 3.02
N ALA A 8 11.21 -1.56 3.71
CA ALA A 8 10.21 -2.05 4.65
C ALA A 8 9.15 -2.92 3.95
N ALA A 9 8.64 -2.50 2.79
CA ALA A 9 7.69 -3.27 2.01
C ALA A 9 8.26 -4.62 1.52
N MET A 10 9.54 -4.64 1.09
CA MET A 10 10.25 -5.88 0.72
C MET A 10 10.36 -6.85 1.90
N LEU A 11 10.71 -6.34 3.08
CA LEU A 11 10.82 -7.15 4.29
C LEU A 11 9.46 -7.71 4.72
N SER A 12 8.41 -6.88 4.70
CA SER A 12 7.04 -7.33 5.01
C SER A 12 6.56 -8.40 4.03
N ASP A 13 6.80 -8.22 2.73
CA ASP A 13 6.46 -9.22 1.70
C ASP A 13 7.16 -10.56 1.97
N LYS A 14 8.44 -10.53 2.36
CA LYS A 14 9.21 -11.73 2.74
C LYS A 14 8.74 -12.39 4.03
N CYS A 15 8.21 -11.62 4.98
CA CYS A 15 7.78 -12.14 6.28
C CYS A 15 6.37 -12.72 6.25
N ILE A 16 5.49 -12.21 5.38
CA ILE A 16 4.06 -12.58 5.34
C ILE A 16 3.80 -13.64 4.26
N ASN A 17 4.47 -13.54 3.10
CA ASN A 17 4.16 -14.38 1.95
C ASN A 17 5.20 -15.50 1.78
N ASP A 18 4.72 -16.74 1.64
CA ASP A 18 5.57 -17.90 1.31
C ASP A 18 6.31 -17.72 -0.02
N ASN A 19 5.70 -17.00 -0.96
CA ASN A 19 6.26 -16.69 -2.29
C ASN A 19 6.52 -15.18 -2.44
N SER A 20 7.55 -14.70 -1.77
CA SER A 20 7.97 -13.30 -1.87
C SER A 20 8.58 -12.93 -3.22
N PHE A 21 8.48 -11.65 -3.58
CA PHE A 21 9.08 -11.13 -4.80
C PHE A 21 10.61 -11.07 -4.70
N SER A 22 11.28 -11.51 -5.76
CA SER A 22 12.74 -11.40 -5.86
C SER A 22 13.22 -9.95 -5.91
N ALA A 23 14.48 -9.70 -5.50
CA ALA A 23 15.12 -8.39 -5.64
C ALA A 23 15.11 -7.86 -7.10
N LYS A 24 15.11 -8.76 -8.10
CA LYS A 24 14.98 -8.40 -9.52
C LYS A 24 13.60 -7.81 -9.83
N SER A 25 12.54 -8.39 -9.25
CA SER A 25 11.17 -7.88 -9.40
C SER A 25 11.02 -6.49 -8.77
N TRP A 26 11.56 -6.31 -7.56
CA TRP A 26 11.57 -5.02 -6.87
C TRP A 26 12.42 -3.96 -7.58
N ASN A 27 13.56 -4.34 -8.15
CA ASN A 27 14.37 -3.48 -9.00
C ASN A 27 13.59 -3.02 -10.24
N LYS A 28 12.88 -3.94 -10.92
CA LYS A 28 12.04 -3.59 -12.08
C LYS A 28 10.91 -2.63 -11.70
N LEU A 29 10.31 -2.82 -10.52
CA LEU A 29 9.18 -2.00 -10.05
C LEU A 29 9.61 -0.60 -9.60
N THR A 30 10.74 -0.48 -8.90
CA THR A 30 11.15 0.77 -8.23
C THR A 30 12.29 1.50 -8.94
N SER A 31 12.92 0.85 -9.91
CA SER A 31 14.15 1.30 -10.57
C SER A 31 15.35 1.48 -9.64
N ILE A 32 15.28 1.03 -8.38
CA ILE A 32 16.41 1.04 -7.44
C ILE A 32 17.31 -0.15 -7.74
N SER A 33 18.63 0.07 -7.85
CA SER A 33 19.59 -1.00 -8.16
C SER A 33 19.47 -2.18 -7.19
N MET A 34 19.62 -3.40 -7.69
CA MET A 34 19.56 -4.61 -6.83
C MET A 34 20.59 -4.57 -5.71
N ALA A 35 21.81 -4.05 -5.98
CA ALA A 35 22.84 -3.90 -4.96
C ALA A 35 22.39 -2.97 -3.83
N SER A 36 21.79 -1.83 -4.17
CA SER A 36 21.29 -0.86 -3.18
C SER A 36 20.08 -1.37 -2.40
N LEU A 37 19.24 -2.22 -3.01
CA LEU A 37 18.12 -2.88 -2.33
C LEU A 37 18.63 -3.91 -1.32
N ASN A 38 19.56 -4.77 -1.74
CA ASN A 38 20.15 -5.79 -0.88
C ASN A 38 20.92 -5.17 0.29
N GLU A 39 21.69 -4.11 0.05
CA GLU A 39 22.41 -3.39 1.10
C GLU A 39 21.43 -2.78 2.12
N ALA A 40 20.37 -2.13 1.65
CA ALA A 40 19.36 -1.54 2.52
C ALA A 40 18.60 -2.62 3.33
N GLU A 41 18.33 -3.77 2.71
CA GLU A 41 17.71 -4.92 3.38
C GLU A 41 18.59 -5.47 4.50
N ILE A 42 19.87 -5.74 4.22
CA ILE A 42 20.83 -6.23 5.22
C ILE A 42 20.95 -5.21 6.35
N PHE A 43 21.07 -3.92 6.03
CA PHE A 43 21.15 -2.86 7.02
C PHE A 43 19.90 -2.83 7.92
N ALA A 44 18.71 -2.95 7.34
CA ALA A 44 17.47 -2.98 8.11
C ALA A 44 17.40 -4.22 9.03
N LEU A 45 17.76 -5.40 8.53
CA LEU A 45 17.81 -6.64 9.33
C LEU A 45 18.81 -6.55 10.47
N GLN A 46 19.98 -5.95 10.25
CA GLN A 46 20.96 -5.69 11.30
C GLN A 46 20.41 -4.77 12.39
N LYS A 47 19.58 -3.78 12.04
CA LYS A 47 18.94 -2.88 13.02
C LYS A 47 17.80 -3.52 13.78
N LEU A 48 17.21 -4.57 13.24
CA LEU A 48 16.17 -5.37 13.87
C LEU A 48 16.75 -6.58 14.63
N ASP A 49 18.07 -6.71 14.72
CA ASP A 49 18.75 -7.90 15.27
C ASP A 49 18.23 -9.21 14.67
N TRP A 50 17.91 -9.19 13.37
CA TRP A 50 17.31 -10.30 12.63
C TRP A 50 15.97 -10.80 13.17
N ASN A 51 15.36 -10.07 14.10
CA ASN A 51 14.03 -10.34 14.62
C ASN A 51 12.99 -9.50 13.90
N THR A 52 12.28 -10.13 12.95
CA THR A 52 11.18 -9.50 12.22
C THR A 52 9.81 -9.85 12.80
N GLN A 53 9.77 -10.57 13.93
CA GLN A 53 8.52 -10.89 14.59
C GLN A 53 8.01 -9.67 15.36
N ILE A 54 6.73 -9.38 15.20
CA ILE A 54 6.01 -8.41 16.02
C ILE A 54 5.03 -9.18 16.90
N SER A 55 5.07 -8.94 18.21
CA SER A 55 4.09 -9.56 19.10
C SER A 55 2.70 -8.96 18.88
N SER A 56 1.65 -9.72 19.21
CA SER A 56 0.28 -9.21 19.09
C SER A 56 0.05 -7.95 19.94
N HIS A 57 0.71 -7.85 21.09
CA HIS A 57 0.63 -6.67 21.95
C HIS A 57 1.27 -5.43 21.29
N GLU A 58 2.47 -5.57 20.73
CA GLU A 58 3.16 -4.48 20.03
C GLU A 58 2.37 -4.03 18.79
N TRP A 59 1.79 -4.98 18.05
CA TRP A 59 0.94 -4.66 16.90
C TRP A 59 -0.28 -3.83 17.28
N VAL A 60 -0.99 -4.21 18.36
CA VAL A 60 -2.16 -3.47 18.85
C VAL A 60 -1.75 -2.09 19.35
N ALA A 61 -0.65 -1.97 20.09
CA ALA A 61 -0.12 -0.69 20.55
C ALA A 61 0.21 0.23 19.35
N TRP A 62 0.87 -0.31 18.32
CA TRP A 62 1.19 0.45 17.12
C TRP A 62 -0.06 0.94 16.37
N LEU A 63 -1.10 0.10 16.23
CA LEU A 63 -2.37 0.52 15.61
C LEU A 63 -3.08 1.61 16.42
N TRP A 64 -3.00 1.54 17.75
CA TRP A 64 -3.54 2.58 18.61
C TRP A 64 -2.82 3.91 18.38
N ASP A 65 -1.50 3.91 18.39
CA ASP A 65 -0.68 5.11 18.17
C ASP A 65 -0.94 5.72 16.78
N LEU A 66 -1.05 4.89 15.75
CA LEU A 66 -1.37 5.32 14.39
C LEU A 66 -2.75 5.99 14.31
N ARG A 67 -3.75 5.43 15.01
CA ARG A 67 -5.09 6.03 15.10
C ARG A 67 -5.06 7.36 15.83
N GLN A 68 -4.33 7.46 16.95
CA GLN A 68 -4.19 8.72 17.69
C GLN A 68 -3.50 9.78 16.85
N TYR A 69 -2.41 9.41 16.17
CA TYR A 69 -1.72 10.29 15.24
C TYR A 69 -2.66 10.80 14.14
N HIS A 70 -3.44 9.92 13.51
CA HIS A 70 -4.40 10.30 12.47
C HIS A 70 -5.45 11.30 13.01
N ILE A 71 -6.00 11.08 14.21
CA ILE A 71 -6.96 11.99 14.84
C ILE A 71 -6.31 13.37 15.07
N VAL A 72 -5.07 13.42 15.54
CA VAL A 72 -4.35 14.67 15.77
C VAL A 72 -4.03 15.37 14.45
N ALA A 73 -3.52 14.66 13.46
CA ALA A 73 -3.16 15.19 12.15
C ALA A 73 -4.37 15.77 11.40
N THR A 74 -5.48 15.02 11.34
CA THR A 74 -6.73 15.50 10.71
C THR A 74 -7.33 16.70 11.42
N ARG A 75 -7.23 16.77 12.76
CA ARG A 75 -7.62 17.96 13.52
C ARG A 75 -6.73 19.15 13.19
N HIS A 76 -5.43 18.94 13.02
CA HIS A 76 -4.50 20.00 12.64
C HIS A 76 -4.81 20.54 11.24
N GLU A 77 -5.01 19.66 10.26
CA GLU A 77 -5.40 20.05 8.90
C GLU A 77 -6.74 20.79 8.87
N ALA A 78 -7.74 20.32 9.65
CA ALA A 78 -9.02 21.02 9.78
C ALA A 78 -8.86 22.39 10.45
N ALA A 79 -8.01 22.52 11.46
CA ALA A 79 -7.74 23.79 12.12
C ALA A 79 -7.00 24.77 11.21
N GLU A 80 -6.04 24.29 10.42
CA GLU A 80 -5.35 25.09 9.40
C GLU A 80 -6.31 25.54 8.30
N GLU A 81 -7.20 24.67 7.83
CA GLU A 81 -8.19 25.04 6.83
C GLU A 81 -9.20 26.05 7.38
N ILE A 82 -9.70 25.87 8.61
CA ILE A 82 -10.57 26.85 9.27
C ILE A 82 -9.85 28.19 9.43
N THR A 83 -8.58 28.18 9.84
CA THR A 83 -7.77 29.40 9.98
C THR A 83 -7.54 30.08 8.64
N ARG A 84 -7.26 29.31 7.58
CA ARG A 84 -7.10 29.80 6.21
C ARG A 84 -8.39 30.42 5.68
N VAL A 85 -9.52 29.72 5.84
CA VAL A 85 -10.85 30.21 5.43
C VAL A 85 -11.23 31.45 6.23
N ALA A 86 -10.98 31.47 7.55
CA ALA A 86 -11.21 32.65 8.38
C ALA A 86 -10.35 33.84 7.93
N ALA A 87 -9.05 33.64 7.67
CA ALA A 87 -8.17 34.69 7.17
C ALA A 87 -8.62 35.21 5.79
N ASN A 88 -9.01 34.32 4.89
CA ASN A 88 -9.54 34.69 3.56
C ASN A 88 -10.87 35.45 3.66
N ASN A 89 -11.76 35.04 4.57
CA ASN A 89 -13.05 35.69 4.80
C ASN A 89 -12.88 37.06 5.45
N VAL A 90 -11.94 37.21 6.39
CA VAL A 90 -11.59 38.49 7.00
C VAL A 90 -10.97 39.43 5.95
N GLY A 91 -10.08 38.93 5.10
CA GLY A 91 -9.53 39.68 3.97
C GLY A 91 -10.62 40.16 3.00
N GLN A 92 -11.52 39.27 2.60
CA GLN A 92 -12.66 39.63 1.74
C GLN A 92 -13.61 40.63 2.41
N LEU A 93 -13.85 40.49 3.72
CA LEU A 93 -14.70 41.43 4.47
C LEU A 93 -14.04 42.81 4.55
N LEU A 94 -12.74 42.88 4.83
CA LEU A 94 -11.97 44.12 4.84
C LEU A 94 -11.95 44.79 3.46
N ASP A 95 -11.74 44.03 2.39
CA ASP A 95 -11.79 44.55 1.02
C ASP A 95 -13.17 45.07 0.67
N ARG A 96 -14.25 44.37 1.07
CA ARG A 96 -15.61 44.86 0.87
C ARG A 96 -15.91 46.11 1.69
N LEU A 97 -15.45 46.18 2.94
CA LEU A 97 -15.61 47.37 3.80
C LEU A 97 -14.81 48.56 3.28
N LEU A 98 -13.61 48.34 2.76
CA LEU A 98 -12.80 49.38 2.14
C LEU A 98 -13.42 49.86 0.81
N LEU A 99 -13.96 48.94 0.00
CA LEU A 99 -14.66 49.28 -1.23
C LEU A 99 -15.95 50.05 -0.96
N THR A 100 -16.75 49.65 0.05
CA THR A 100 -17.96 50.37 0.44
C THR A 100 -17.64 51.72 1.08
N ALA A 101 -16.61 51.83 1.93
CA ALA A 101 -16.16 53.10 2.49
C ALA A 101 -15.61 54.06 1.42
N ARG A 102 -15.03 53.53 0.33
CA ARG A 102 -14.52 54.33 -0.79
C ARG A 102 -15.64 54.83 -1.73
N ILE A 103 -16.75 54.09 -1.82
CA ILE A 103 -17.94 54.47 -2.60
C ILE A 103 -18.86 55.38 -1.78
N HIS A 104 -18.99 55.13 -0.47
CA HIS A 104 -19.73 55.97 0.49
C HIS A 104 -18.77 56.87 1.30
N GLY A 105 -18.19 57.87 0.63
CA GLY A 105 -17.92 59.11 1.34
C GLY A 105 -19.26 59.71 1.75
N SER A 106 -19.51 59.80 3.06
CA SER A 106 -20.70 60.38 3.71
C SER A 106 -21.89 59.44 3.97
N GLY A 107 -22.25 59.33 5.25
CA GLY A 107 -23.61 59.03 5.70
C GLY A 107 -23.85 57.60 6.19
N GLU A 108 -23.88 57.46 7.52
CA GLU A 108 -24.45 56.40 8.35
C GLU A 108 -25.18 55.23 7.66
N SER A 109 -24.74 53.98 7.90
CA SER A 109 -25.68 52.85 7.92
C SER A 109 -25.22 51.61 8.67
N ALA A 110 -26.16 51.09 9.44
CA ALA A 110 -26.06 49.97 10.37
C ALA A 110 -25.93 48.61 9.66
N VAL A 111 -25.08 47.74 10.21
CA VAL A 111 -24.89 46.37 9.72
C VAL A 111 -25.92 45.45 10.39
N LEU A 112 -26.90 45.00 9.61
CA LEU A 112 -27.84 43.95 9.98
C LEU A 112 -27.23 42.58 9.68
N ILE A 113 -26.93 41.81 10.72
CA ILE A 113 -26.47 40.42 10.63
C ILE A 113 -27.71 39.52 10.48
N THR A 114 -27.93 38.96 9.30
CA THR A 114 -28.93 37.92 9.07
C THR A 114 -28.35 36.54 9.39
N ARG A 115 -28.91 35.88 10.40
CA ARG A 115 -28.68 34.45 10.70
C ARG A 115 -29.41 33.60 9.65
N SER A 116 -28.70 32.62 9.10
CA SER A 116 -29.29 31.53 8.30
C SER A 116 -29.54 30.31 9.20
N PRO A 117 -30.75 29.75 9.27
CA PRO A 117 -30.96 28.39 9.72
C PRO A 117 -31.14 27.49 8.50
N ASP A 118 -30.49 26.31 8.46
CA ASP A 118 -31.15 25.15 7.87
C ASP A 118 -30.55 23.84 8.39
N ASN A 119 -31.47 23.03 8.91
CA ASN A 119 -31.30 21.71 9.48
C ASN A 119 -31.01 20.67 8.38
N VAL A 120 -29.95 19.88 8.55
CA VAL A 120 -29.74 18.68 7.73
C VAL A 120 -30.28 17.47 8.50
N HIS A 121 -31.36 16.90 7.98
CA HIS A 121 -31.95 15.65 8.45
C HIS A 121 -31.11 14.48 7.94
N MET A 122 -30.43 13.75 8.83
CA MET A 122 -29.74 12.50 8.48
C MET A 122 -30.75 11.35 8.46
N SER A 123 -31.04 10.83 7.26
CA SER A 123 -31.74 9.56 7.09
C SER A 123 -30.72 8.41 7.21
N SER A 124 -31.00 7.48 8.12
CA SER A 124 -30.24 6.23 8.31
C SER A 124 -30.48 5.27 7.13
N PRO A 125 -29.46 4.57 6.60
CA PRO A 125 -29.71 3.51 5.64
C PRO A 125 -30.27 2.27 6.35
N ALA A 126 -31.19 1.59 5.66
CA ALA A 126 -31.89 0.40 6.09
C ALA A 126 -30.93 -0.79 6.29
N ALA A 127 -31.30 -1.65 7.24
CA ALA A 127 -30.58 -2.87 7.61
C ALA A 127 -30.45 -3.83 6.42
N GLU A 128 -29.22 -4.26 6.13
CA GLU A 128 -28.96 -5.38 5.22
C GLU A 128 -29.29 -6.72 5.88
N PRO A 129 -29.85 -7.69 5.14
CA PRO A 129 -30.06 -9.05 5.64
C PRO A 129 -28.73 -9.80 5.77
N SER A 130 -28.57 -10.49 6.89
CA SER A 130 -27.38 -11.28 7.25
C SER A 130 -26.92 -12.22 6.12
N PRO A 131 -25.61 -12.32 5.86
CA PRO A 131 -25.08 -13.20 4.83
C PRO A 131 -25.35 -14.67 5.19
N SER A 132 -25.99 -15.39 4.28
CA SER A 132 -26.22 -16.83 4.35
C SER A 132 -24.90 -17.59 4.51
N MET A 133 -24.88 -18.49 5.47
CA MET A 133 -23.76 -19.37 5.82
C MET A 133 -23.06 -19.95 4.59
N LEU A 134 -21.73 -19.81 4.54
CA LEU A 134 -20.89 -20.50 3.56
C LEU A 134 -21.07 -22.02 3.73
N PRO A 135 -21.13 -22.80 2.64
CA PRO A 135 -21.17 -24.26 2.72
C PRO A 135 -19.92 -24.78 3.43
N GLN A 136 -20.07 -25.88 4.17
CA GLN A 136 -18.94 -26.49 4.85
C GLN A 136 -17.88 -26.95 3.83
N PRO A 137 -16.58 -26.86 4.19
CA PRO A 137 -15.51 -27.32 3.32
C PRO A 137 -15.73 -28.77 2.92
N ALA A 138 -15.49 -29.09 1.65
CA ALA A 138 -15.52 -30.48 1.20
C ALA A 138 -14.52 -31.32 2.01
N GLU A 139 -14.91 -32.54 2.36
CA GLU A 139 -14.02 -33.49 3.00
C GLU A 139 -12.86 -33.83 2.05
N TRP A 140 -11.63 -33.77 2.56
CA TRP A 140 -10.44 -34.07 1.78
C TRP A 140 -10.44 -35.55 1.40
N CYS A 141 -10.46 -35.84 0.10
CA CYS A 141 -10.36 -37.20 -0.46
C CYS A 141 -8.93 -37.46 -0.99
N PRO A 142 -8.11 -38.29 -0.30
CA PRO A 142 -6.74 -38.59 -0.72
C PRO A 142 -6.64 -39.22 -2.11
N GLU A 143 -7.66 -39.97 -2.54
CA GLU A 143 -7.70 -40.67 -3.83
C GLU A 143 -7.86 -39.72 -5.02
N ALA A 144 -8.36 -38.51 -4.79
CA ALA A 144 -8.46 -37.45 -5.80
C ALA A 144 -7.25 -36.51 -5.81
N ASP A 145 -6.26 -36.76 -4.94
CA ASP A 145 -5.13 -35.85 -4.75
C ASP A 145 -4.04 -36.08 -5.82
N PRO A 146 -3.78 -35.07 -6.69
CA PRO A 146 -2.76 -35.18 -7.75
C PRO A 146 -1.33 -35.30 -7.22
N ILE A 147 -1.09 -35.12 -5.92
CA ILE A 147 0.22 -35.34 -5.28
C ILE A 147 0.54 -36.84 -5.18
N PHE A 148 -0.47 -37.68 -4.96
CA PHE A 148 -0.30 -39.13 -4.80
C PHE A 148 -0.28 -39.85 -6.16
N HIS A 149 -1.04 -39.36 -7.13
CA HIS A 149 -1.07 -39.91 -8.49
C HIS A 149 -0.20 -39.10 -9.45
N LYS A 150 1.09 -38.95 -9.13
CA LYS A 150 2.06 -38.40 -10.09
C LYS A 150 2.19 -39.38 -11.26
N GLN A 151 1.43 -39.15 -12.33
CA GLN A 151 1.80 -39.72 -13.63
C GLN A 151 3.27 -39.34 -13.88
N GLN A 152 4.12 -40.34 -14.09
CA GLN A 152 5.52 -40.10 -14.45
C GLN A 152 5.52 -39.11 -15.61
N ARG A 153 6.07 -37.91 -15.37
CA ARG A 153 6.21 -36.93 -16.44
C ARG A 153 7.05 -37.58 -17.52
N THR A 154 6.47 -37.79 -18.70
CA THR A 154 7.22 -38.12 -19.90
C THR A 154 8.20 -36.97 -20.10
N ILE A 155 9.49 -37.23 -19.88
CA ILE A 155 10.54 -36.24 -20.11
C ILE A 155 10.61 -36.06 -21.62
N GLY A 156 9.88 -35.07 -22.13
CA GLY A 156 10.00 -34.63 -23.51
C GLY A 156 11.38 -34.03 -23.71
N VAL A 157 12.10 -34.51 -24.73
CA VAL A 157 13.32 -33.86 -25.21
C VAL A 157 12.95 -32.44 -25.64
N ALA A 158 13.58 -31.44 -25.02
CA ALA A 158 13.33 -30.04 -25.38
C ALA A 158 13.64 -29.82 -26.88
N PRO A 159 12.76 -29.15 -27.64
CA PRO A 159 13.05 -28.79 -29.02
C PRO A 159 14.34 -27.95 -29.07
N GLY A 160 15.42 -28.51 -29.62
CA GLY A 160 16.74 -27.88 -29.66
C GLY A 160 17.89 -28.67 -29.02
N ALA A 161 17.64 -29.83 -28.41
CA ALA A 161 18.70 -30.66 -27.80
C ALA A 161 19.57 -31.44 -28.81
N TYR A 162 19.30 -31.35 -30.12
CA TYR A 162 20.13 -31.97 -31.15
C TYR A 162 21.35 -31.09 -31.42
N ARG A 163 22.42 -31.21 -30.63
CA ARG A 163 23.72 -30.68 -31.05
C ARG A 163 24.86 -31.64 -30.77
N ALA A 164 25.48 -32.05 -31.87
CA ALA A 164 26.82 -32.62 -32.04
C ALA A 164 27.00 -34.10 -31.67
N GLN A 165 26.45 -35.00 -32.49
CA GLN A 165 27.18 -36.24 -32.81
C GLN A 165 28.31 -35.87 -33.77
N SER A 166 29.54 -35.80 -33.26
CA SER A 166 30.75 -35.71 -34.07
C SER A 166 30.95 -37.02 -34.86
N PHE A 167 31.20 -36.88 -36.15
CA PHE A 167 31.52 -37.95 -37.11
C PHE A 167 32.70 -38.85 -36.68
N PRO A 168 32.77 -40.10 -37.18
CA PRO A 168 33.70 -41.13 -36.73
C PRO A 168 35.14 -40.82 -37.15
N LYS A 169 36.09 -41.02 -36.23
CA LYS A 169 37.52 -41.07 -36.55
C LYS A 169 37.85 -42.44 -37.15
N THR A 170 38.11 -42.48 -38.44
CA THR A 170 38.87 -43.57 -39.07
C THR A 170 40.27 -43.59 -38.46
N THR A 171 40.63 -44.68 -37.80
CA THR A 171 42.01 -44.95 -37.40
C THR A 171 42.48 -46.19 -38.14
N THR A 172 43.26 -45.96 -39.19
CA THR A 172 44.13 -46.93 -39.82
C THR A 172 45.21 -47.34 -38.81
N THR A 173 45.39 -48.63 -38.57
CA THR A 173 46.64 -49.14 -37.96
C THR A 173 46.97 -50.46 -38.62
N ALA A 174 48.16 -50.48 -39.21
CA ALA A 174 48.80 -51.61 -39.85
C ALA A 174 49.20 -52.67 -38.82
N LEU A 175 49.15 -53.94 -39.25
CA LEU A 175 50.21 -54.95 -39.13
C LEU A 175 49.92 -56.08 -40.11
#